data_AF-A0A962C484-F1
#
_entry.id   AF-A0A962C484-F1
#
_cell.length_a   1.000
_cell.length_b   1.000
_cell.length_c   1.000
_cell.angle_alpha   90.00
_cell.angle_beta   90.00
_cell.angle_gamma   90.00
#
_symmetry.space_group_name_H-M   'P 1'
#
loop_
_entity.id
_entity.type
_entity.pdbx_description
1 polymer ?
#
loop_
_entity_poly.entity_id
_entity_poly.type
_entity_poly.pdbx_seq_one_letter_code
_entity_poly.pdbx_strand_id
1 'polypeptide(L)'
;MDASLNRASKGGEFDNRAVVASMVKLRAERAAMLGYANHAAYVLADETAGSVEAVNRLLAQLAPPAVANARAEAADIQKIIDAEGGKFQVSAADWAFYTEKVRKQKFDLDEEQLRPYFEMDNVLRNGVFYAANKLYGITFKERKDLPV
;
A
#
# COMPACT_ATOMS: atom_id res chain seq x y z
N MET A 1 18.14 0.57 -6.93
CA MET A 1 17.32 0.86 -5.73
C MET A 1 17.44 2.34 -5.29
N ASP A 2 18.65 2.88 -5.22
CA ASP A 2 18.93 4.25 -4.75
C ASP A 2 18.14 5.36 -5.42
N ALA A 3 17.92 5.28 -6.74
CA ALA A 3 17.13 6.28 -7.45
C ALA A 3 15.67 6.33 -6.97
N SER A 4 15.08 5.17 -6.64
CA SER A 4 13.71 5.06 -6.13
C SER A 4 13.61 5.53 -4.68
N LEU A 5 14.55 5.08 -3.82
CA LEU A 5 14.59 5.46 -2.41
C LEU A 5 14.82 6.96 -2.22
N ASN A 6 15.69 7.55 -3.03
CA ASN A 6 16.08 8.96 -2.91
C ASN A 6 15.26 9.89 -3.82
N ARG A 7 14.20 9.42 -4.49
CA ARG A 7 13.54 10.22 -5.55
C ARG A 7 13.05 11.60 -5.08
N ALA A 8 12.73 11.73 -3.79
CA ALA A 8 12.25 12.96 -3.18
C ALA A 8 13.18 13.50 -2.08
N SER A 9 14.47 13.13 -2.11
CA SER A 9 15.45 13.49 -1.07
C SER A 9 16.87 13.72 -1.60
N LYS A 10 17.02 14.07 -2.88
CA LYS A 10 18.30 14.31 -3.58
C LYS A 10 18.80 15.77 -3.54
N GLY A 11 18.09 16.67 -2.86
CA GLY A 11 18.25 18.11 -3.03
C GLY A 11 17.55 18.63 -4.30
N GLY A 12 17.59 19.94 -4.51
CA GLY A 12 16.94 20.60 -5.64
C GLY A 12 15.41 20.74 -5.49
N GLU A 13 14.75 21.06 -6.61
CA GLU A 13 13.32 21.41 -6.66
C GLU A 13 12.38 20.30 -6.14
N PHE A 14 12.77 19.03 -6.31
CA PHE A 14 11.93 17.87 -5.95
C PHE A 14 12.27 17.25 -4.59
N ASP A 15 13.10 17.92 -3.76
CA ASP A 15 13.38 17.45 -2.40
C ASP A 15 12.27 17.84 -1.42
N ASN A 16 11.61 16.84 -0.85
CA ASN A 16 10.47 17.04 0.04
C ASN A 16 10.85 17.08 1.52
N ARG A 17 12.12 16.89 1.90
CA ARG A 17 12.50 16.78 3.33
C ARG A 17 12.20 18.06 4.10
N ALA A 18 12.55 19.21 3.54
CA ALA A 18 12.27 20.52 4.15
C ALA A 18 10.76 20.80 4.23
N VAL A 19 10.02 20.46 3.17
CA VAL A 19 8.56 20.59 3.11
C VAL A 19 7.90 19.74 4.19
N VAL A 20 8.28 18.47 4.34
CA VAL A 20 7.75 17.57 5.36
C VAL A 20 8.09 18.04 6.76
N ALA A 21 9.34 18.46 7.01
CA ALA A 21 9.76 18.96 8.32
C ALA A 21 8.95 20.21 8.74
N SER A 22 8.79 21.17 7.82
CA SER A 22 7.94 22.34 8.04
C SER A 22 6.49 21.98 8.28
N MET A 23 5.93 21.03 7.51
CA MET A 23 4.56 20.56 7.72
C MET A 23 4.36 19.93 9.10
N VAL A 24 5.28 19.09 9.56
CA VAL A 24 5.20 18.45 10.88
C VAL A 24 5.22 19.50 11.98
N LYS A 25 6.12 20.49 11.88
CA LYS A 25 6.19 21.62 12.82
C LYS A 25 4.87 22.41 12.85
N LEU A 26 4.39 22.86 11.70
CA LEU A 26 3.16 23.65 11.59
C LEU A 26 1.93 22.87 12.08
N ARG A 27 1.87 21.55 11.83
CA ARG A 27 0.81 20.68 12.34
C ARG A 27 0.82 20.56 13.86
N ALA A 28 1.99 20.48 14.48
CA ALA A 28 2.14 20.45 15.93
C ALA A 28 1.75 21.81 16.55
N GLU A 29 2.22 22.92 16.00
CA GLU A 29 1.86 24.28 16.43
C GLU A 29 0.34 24.50 16.35
N ARG A 30 -0.28 24.11 15.23
CA ARG A 30 -1.73 24.19 15.05
C ARG A 30 -2.50 23.37 16.08
N ALA A 31 -2.06 22.16 16.38
CA ALA A 31 -2.72 21.32 17.38
C ALA A 31 -2.63 21.95 18.78
N ALA A 32 -1.45 22.47 19.14
CA ALA A 32 -1.24 23.17 20.41
C ALA A 32 -2.13 24.43 20.53
N MET A 33 -2.22 25.24 19.47
CA MET A 33 -3.10 26.42 19.43
C MET A 33 -4.58 26.07 19.63
N LEU A 34 -5.00 24.87 19.23
CA LEU A 34 -6.38 24.38 19.38
C LEU A 34 -6.58 23.60 20.69
N GLY A 35 -5.60 23.56 21.58
CA GLY A 35 -5.70 22.89 22.89
C GLY A 35 -5.44 21.38 22.88
N TYR A 36 -4.91 20.82 21.80
CA TYR A 36 -4.59 19.40 21.68
C TYR A 36 -3.11 19.13 21.96
N ALA A 37 -2.81 17.97 22.57
CA ALA A 37 -1.44 17.58 22.93
C ALA A 37 -0.51 17.38 21.72
N ASN A 38 -1.06 16.97 20.56
CA ASN A 38 -0.33 16.77 19.32
C ASN A 38 -1.30 16.70 18.13
N HIS A 39 -0.75 16.66 16.92
CA HIS A 39 -1.54 16.61 15.69
C HIS A 39 -2.42 15.36 15.59
N ALA A 40 -1.97 14.20 16.07
CA ALA A 40 -2.76 12.97 16.02
C ALA A 40 -4.00 13.07 16.93
N ALA A 41 -3.85 13.61 18.14
CA ALA A 41 -4.98 13.86 19.03
C ALA A 41 -5.98 14.87 18.43
N TYR A 42 -5.49 15.88 17.73
CA TYR A 42 -6.34 16.82 16.99
C TYR A 42 -7.15 16.12 15.89
N VAL A 43 -6.51 15.31 15.04
CA VAL A 43 -7.21 14.61 13.95
C VAL A 43 -8.23 13.62 14.50
N LEU A 44 -7.84 12.83 15.50
CA LEU A 44 -8.68 11.75 16.04
C LEU A 44 -9.89 12.23 16.84
N ALA A 45 -9.98 13.53 17.13
CA ALA A 45 -11.14 14.10 17.81
C ALA A 45 -12.44 13.98 16.99
N ASP A 46 -12.33 13.88 15.67
CA ASP A 46 -13.47 13.73 14.73
C ASP A 46 -13.44 12.39 13.98
N GLU A 47 -12.58 11.46 14.39
CA GLU A 47 -12.45 10.15 13.75
C GLU A 47 -13.08 9.06 14.60
N THR A 48 -13.61 8.03 13.94
CA THR A 48 -14.25 6.88 14.60
C THR A 48 -13.32 6.10 15.53
N ALA A 49 -12.00 6.18 15.34
CA ALA A 49 -11.01 5.56 16.21
C ALA A 49 -10.91 6.22 17.59
N GLY A 50 -11.31 7.49 17.73
CA GLY A 50 -11.53 8.19 18.99
C GLY A 50 -10.31 8.56 19.84
N SER A 51 -9.19 7.82 19.77
CA SER A 51 -7.97 8.17 20.52
C SER A 51 -6.68 7.63 19.93
N VAL A 52 -5.57 8.33 20.21
CA VAL A 52 -4.20 7.89 19.83
C VAL A 52 -3.87 6.53 20.44
N GLU A 53 -4.32 6.27 21.67
CA GLU A 53 -4.08 5.01 22.36
C GLU A 53 -4.78 3.83 21.65
N ALA A 54 -6.04 4.01 21.23
CA ALA A 54 -6.79 2.98 20.52
C ALA A 54 -6.09 2.59 19.21
N VAL A 55 -5.64 3.60 18.45
CA VAL A 55 -4.87 3.39 17.21
C VAL A 55 -3.57 2.65 17.48
N ASN A 56 -2.76 3.13 18.42
CA ASN A 56 -1.47 2.51 18.73
C ASN A 56 -1.64 1.07 19.24
N ARG A 57 -2.67 0.80 20.05
CA ARG A 57 -2.98 -0.54 20.55
C ARG A 57 -3.30 -1.51 19.42
N LEU A 58 -4.16 -1.11 18.48
CA LEU A 58 -4.51 -1.93 17.33
C LEU A 58 -3.28 -2.22 16.46
N LEU A 59 -2.50 -1.19 16.11
CA LEU A 59 -1.29 -1.35 15.30
C LEU A 59 -0.24 -2.22 16.00
N ALA A 60 -0.07 -2.07 17.32
CA ALA A 60 0.84 -2.89 18.11
C ALA A 60 0.44 -4.37 18.19
N GLN A 61 -0.86 -4.68 18.09
CA GLN A 61 -1.35 -6.06 18.00
C GLN A 61 -1.09 -6.68 16.62
N LEU A 62 -1.20 -5.88 15.55
CA LEU A 62 -1.00 -6.33 14.18
C LEU A 62 0.48 -6.45 13.79
N ALA A 63 1.35 -5.60 14.34
CA ALA A 63 2.74 -5.53 13.93
C ALA A 63 3.55 -6.83 14.16
N PRO A 64 3.50 -7.50 15.33
CA PRO A 64 4.25 -8.74 15.54
C PRO A 64 3.90 -9.87 14.55
N PRO A 65 2.62 -10.25 14.34
CA PRO A 65 2.31 -11.29 13.36
C PRO A 65 2.61 -10.86 11.92
N ALA A 66 2.43 -9.58 11.56
CA ALA A 66 2.81 -9.08 10.23
C ALA A 66 4.31 -9.21 9.98
N VAL A 67 5.15 -8.86 10.95
CA VAL A 67 6.62 -9.01 10.86
C VAL A 67 7.03 -10.49 10.81
N ALA A 68 6.35 -11.36 11.58
CA ALA A 68 6.60 -12.79 11.53
C ALA A 68 6.33 -13.36 10.13
N ASN A 69 5.20 -13.00 9.52
CA ASN A 69 4.86 -13.41 8.14
C ASN A 69 5.84 -12.85 7.12
N ALA A 70 6.19 -11.57 7.20
CA ALA A 70 7.17 -10.96 6.30
C ALA A 70 8.55 -11.65 6.38
N ARG A 71 8.98 -12.09 7.58
CA ARG A 71 10.23 -12.86 7.73
C ARG A 71 10.13 -14.25 7.10
N ALA A 72 8.97 -14.91 7.22
CA ALA A 72 8.75 -16.21 6.57
C ALA A 72 8.74 -16.08 5.04
N GLU A 73 8.09 -15.05 4.50
CA GLU A 73 8.09 -14.72 3.07
C GLU A 73 9.50 -14.40 2.56
N ALA A 74 10.26 -13.60 3.30
CA ALA A 74 11.65 -13.30 2.97
C ALA A 74 12.51 -14.57 2.90
N ALA A 75 12.30 -15.51 3.84
CA ALA A 75 13.01 -16.78 3.84
C ALA A 75 12.63 -17.67 2.64
N ASP A 76 11.36 -17.67 2.23
CA ASP A 76 10.91 -18.40 1.05
C ASP A 76 11.46 -17.80 -0.25
N ILE A 77 11.51 -16.46 -0.33
CA ILE A 77 12.18 -15.75 -1.44
C ILE A 77 13.67 -16.10 -1.47
N GLN A 78 14.35 -16.07 -0.33
CA GLN A 78 15.78 -16.36 -0.26
C GLN A 78 16.10 -17.78 -0.74
N LYS A 79 15.25 -18.78 -0.43
CA LYS A 79 15.42 -20.15 -0.96
C LYS A 79 15.38 -20.20 -2.49
N ILE A 80 14.54 -19.40 -3.14
CA ILE A 80 14.51 -19.32 -4.61
C ILE A 80 15.80 -18.70 -5.13
N ILE A 81 16.25 -17.59 -4.54
CA ILE A 81 17.51 -16.93 -4.91
C ILE A 81 18.67 -17.94 -4.83
N ASP A 82 18.77 -18.67 -3.70
CA ASP A 82 19.83 -19.63 -3.46
C ASP A 82 19.75 -20.82 -4.44
N ALA A 83 18.55 -21.33 -4.71
CA ALA A 83 18.32 -22.43 -5.65
C ALA A 83 18.69 -22.06 -7.11
N GLU A 84 18.54 -20.78 -7.48
CA GLU A 84 18.98 -20.26 -8.78
C GLU A 84 20.48 -19.90 -8.82
N GLY A 85 21.21 -20.14 -7.72
CA GLY A 85 22.64 -19.85 -7.61
C GLY A 85 22.96 -18.37 -7.36
N GLY A 86 21.96 -17.57 -6.97
CA GLY A 86 22.14 -16.20 -6.54
C GLY A 86 23.04 -16.12 -5.29
N LYS A 87 23.97 -15.16 -5.27
CA LYS A 87 24.93 -14.97 -4.18
C LYS A 87 24.70 -13.66 -3.43
N PHE A 88 23.42 -13.34 -3.18
CA PHE A 88 23.02 -12.11 -2.52
C PHE A 88 21.83 -12.37 -1.59
N GLN A 89 21.64 -11.46 -0.63
CA GLN A 89 20.47 -11.47 0.26
C GLN A 89 19.34 -10.67 -0.37
N VAL A 90 18.11 -11.14 -0.21
CA VAL A 90 16.91 -10.45 -0.70
C VAL A 90 16.89 -8.98 -0.27
N SER A 91 16.70 -8.07 -1.23
CA SER A 91 16.48 -6.65 -0.99
C SER A 91 15.05 -6.25 -1.37
N ALA A 92 14.63 -5.03 -1.03
CA ALA A 92 13.27 -4.58 -1.37
C ALA A 92 13.04 -4.46 -2.89
N ALA A 93 14.10 -4.31 -3.70
CA ALA A 93 13.96 -4.28 -5.16
C ALA A 93 13.69 -5.66 -5.76
N ASP A 94 14.09 -6.73 -5.06
CA ASP A 94 13.99 -8.11 -5.52
C ASP A 94 12.63 -8.72 -5.15
N TRP A 95 11.98 -8.18 -4.13
CA TRP A 95 10.83 -8.76 -3.46
C TRP A 95 9.72 -9.17 -4.43
N ALA A 96 9.24 -8.25 -5.26
CA ALA A 96 8.14 -8.51 -6.18
C ALA A 96 8.49 -9.60 -7.20
N PHE A 97 9.68 -9.54 -7.80
CA PHE A 97 10.12 -10.48 -8.80
C PHE A 97 10.22 -11.91 -8.25
N TYR A 98 10.84 -12.10 -7.08
CA TYR A 98 10.95 -13.42 -6.48
C TYR A 98 9.66 -13.90 -5.81
N THR A 99 8.78 -12.99 -5.38
CA THR A 99 7.44 -13.36 -4.91
C THR A 99 6.64 -14.06 -6.00
N GLU A 100 6.74 -13.60 -7.26
CA GLU A 100 6.09 -14.30 -8.39
C GLU A 100 6.65 -15.71 -8.60
N LYS A 101 7.96 -15.89 -8.44
CA LYS A 101 8.57 -17.23 -8.51
C LYS A 101 8.10 -18.15 -7.38
N VAL A 102 8.03 -17.64 -6.16
CA VAL A 102 7.47 -18.37 -5.00
C VAL A 102 6.01 -18.75 -5.27
N ARG A 103 5.20 -17.82 -5.82
CA ARG A 103 3.80 -18.06 -6.15
C ARG A 103 3.64 -19.16 -7.20
N LYS A 104 4.43 -19.10 -8.27
CA LYS A 104 4.46 -20.11 -9.33
C LYS A 104 4.86 -21.48 -8.78
N GLN A 105 5.89 -21.55 -7.94
CA GLN A 105 6.33 -22.81 -7.34
C GLN A 105 5.27 -23.41 -6.39
N LYS A 106 4.61 -22.58 -5.57
CA LYS A 106 3.67 -23.06 -4.55
C LYS A 106 2.28 -23.39 -5.10
N PHE A 107 1.83 -22.65 -6.11
CA PHE A 107 0.43 -22.69 -6.55
C PHE A 107 0.26 -23.00 -8.04
N ASP A 108 1.35 -23.21 -8.79
CA ASP A 108 1.36 -23.33 -10.25
C ASP A 108 0.61 -22.17 -10.94
N LEU A 109 0.71 -20.98 -10.33
CA LEU A 109 0.00 -19.77 -10.76
C LEU A 109 0.97 -18.74 -11.30
N ASP A 110 0.66 -18.23 -12.50
CA ASP A 110 1.44 -17.21 -13.19
C ASP A 110 0.54 -16.00 -13.48
N GLU A 111 0.88 -14.83 -12.90
CA GLU A 111 0.08 -13.61 -13.06
C GLU A 111 0.02 -13.14 -14.52
N GLU A 112 1.03 -13.45 -15.34
CA GLU A 112 1.00 -13.11 -16.76
C GLU A 112 -0.04 -13.91 -17.53
N GLN A 113 -0.32 -15.15 -17.11
CA GLN A 113 -1.38 -15.97 -17.68
C GLN A 113 -2.78 -15.49 -17.28
N LEU A 114 -2.90 -14.78 -16.16
CA LEU A 114 -4.16 -14.17 -15.72
C LEU A 114 -4.48 -12.86 -16.45
N ARG A 115 -3.45 -12.13 -16.92
CA ARG A 115 -3.59 -10.80 -17.53
C ARG A 115 -4.66 -10.73 -18.64
N PRO A 116 -4.80 -11.70 -19.57
CA PRO A 116 -5.83 -11.65 -20.60
C PRO A 116 -7.28 -11.72 -20.08
N TYR A 117 -7.49 -12.21 -18.86
CA TYR A 117 -8.81 -12.36 -18.26
C TYR A 117 -9.27 -11.09 -17.52
N PHE A 118 -8.34 -10.18 -17.17
CA PHE A 118 -8.61 -8.93 -16.47
C PHE A 118 -8.63 -7.72 -17.42
N GLU A 119 -9.38 -7.84 -18.52
CA GLU A 119 -9.64 -6.71 -19.42
C GLU A 119 -10.49 -5.64 -18.69
N MET A 120 -10.11 -4.36 -18.84
CA MET A 120 -10.64 -3.26 -18.03
C MET A 120 -12.16 -3.10 -18.18
N ASP A 121 -12.69 -3.08 -19.40
CA ASP A 121 -14.13 -2.93 -19.66
C ASP A 121 -14.90 -4.12 -19.10
N ASN A 122 -14.35 -5.33 -19.23
CA ASN A 122 -14.95 -6.56 -18.69
C ASN A 122 -14.98 -6.53 -17.16
N VAL A 123 -13.88 -6.18 -16.49
CA VAL A 123 -13.82 -6.04 -15.03
C VAL A 123 -14.80 -4.99 -14.55
N LEU A 124 -14.90 -3.85 -15.24
CA LEU A 124 -15.82 -2.78 -14.88
C LEU A 124 -17.30 -3.19 -15.06
N ARG A 125 -17.68 -3.64 -16.26
CA ARG A 125 -19.08 -3.90 -16.62
C ARG A 125 -19.59 -5.22 -16.04
N ASN A 126 -18.80 -6.29 -16.18
CA ASN A 126 -19.22 -7.64 -15.79
C ASN A 126 -18.70 -8.06 -14.41
N GLY A 127 -17.80 -7.28 -13.80
CA GLY A 127 -17.37 -7.44 -12.41
C GLY A 127 -18.04 -6.41 -11.50
N VAL A 128 -17.56 -5.17 -11.54
CA VAL A 128 -17.94 -4.11 -10.60
C VAL A 128 -19.41 -3.73 -10.71
N PHE A 129 -19.89 -3.35 -11.90
CA PHE A 129 -21.29 -2.95 -12.11
C PHE A 129 -22.26 -4.12 -11.91
N TYR A 130 -21.88 -5.31 -12.35
CA TYR A 130 -22.66 -6.51 -12.13
C TYR A 130 -22.81 -6.82 -10.64
N ALA A 131 -21.74 -6.81 -9.86
CA ALA A 131 -21.79 -7.04 -8.41
C ALA A 131 -22.67 -6.00 -7.70
N ALA A 132 -22.52 -4.72 -8.06
CA ALA A 132 -23.34 -3.65 -7.51
C ALA A 132 -24.82 -3.79 -7.88
N ASN A 133 -25.14 -4.22 -9.10
CA ASN A 133 -26.50 -4.54 -9.50
C ASN A 133 -27.08 -5.72 -8.70
N LYS A 134 -26.31 -6.80 -8.50
CA LYS A 134 -26.77 -7.96 -7.75
C LYS A 134 -26.98 -7.66 -6.27
N LEU A 135 -26.13 -6.82 -5.69
CA LEU A 135 -26.19 -6.52 -4.26
C LEU A 135 -27.19 -5.40 -3.93
N TYR A 136 -27.26 -4.36 -4.77
CA TYR A 136 -28.01 -3.13 -4.47
C TYR A 136 -29.12 -2.81 -5.49
N GLY A 137 -29.25 -3.57 -6.58
CA GLY A 137 -30.26 -3.34 -7.62
C GLY A 137 -29.98 -2.16 -8.55
N ILE A 138 -28.86 -1.45 -8.38
CA ILE A 138 -28.55 -0.26 -9.20
C ILE A 138 -28.09 -0.62 -10.61
N THR A 139 -28.31 0.27 -11.58
CA THR A 139 -27.99 0.06 -12.99
C THR A 139 -27.15 1.20 -13.55
N PHE A 140 -26.29 0.89 -14.52
CA PHE A 140 -25.35 1.84 -15.09
C PHE A 140 -25.61 2.00 -16.60
N LYS A 141 -25.57 3.24 -17.07
CA LYS A 141 -25.64 3.59 -18.49
C LYS A 141 -24.58 4.62 -18.81
N GLU A 142 -23.66 4.26 -19.69
CA GLU A 142 -22.61 5.17 -20.16
C GLU A 142 -23.23 6.35 -20.95
N ARG A 143 -22.79 7.57 -20.66
CA ARG A 143 -23.23 8.81 -21.30
C ARG A 143 -22.02 9.49 -21.93
N LYS A 144 -21.88 9.35 -23.24
CA LYS A 144 -20.79 9.97 -24.03
C LYS A 144 -21.12 11.38 -24.54
N ASP A 145 -22.34 11.83 -24.26
CA ASP A 145 -22.88 13.13 -24.65
C ASP A 145 -22.68 14.20 -23.56
N LEU A 146 -22.23 13.80 -22.37
CA LEU A 146 -21.80 14.73 -21.33
C LEU A 146 -20.31 15.05 -21.52
N PRO A 147 -19.88 16.31 -21.30
CA PRO A 147 -18.47 16.67 -21.38
C PRO A 147 -17.67 15.94 -20.29
N VAL A 148 -16.47 15.53 -20.67
CA VAL A 148 -15.44 14.95 -19.80
C VAL A 148 -14.55 16.01 -19.19
#